data_AF-A0A1Q4Z048-F1
#
_entry.id   AF-A0A1Q4Z048-F1
#
_cell.length_a   1.000
_cell.length_b   1.000
_cell.length_c   1.000
_cell.angle_alpha   90.00
_cell.angle_beta   90.00
_cell.angle_gamma   90.00
#
_symmetry.space_group_name_H-M   'P 1'
#
loop_
_entity.id
_entity.type
_entity.pdbx_description
1 polymer ?
#
loop_
_entity_poly.entity_id
_entity_poly.type
_entity_poly.pdbx_seq_one_letter_code
_entity_poly.pdbx_strand_id
1 'polypeptide(L)'
;MEARWRQAVEAAAAVSVPGHDGEEVNPPYRGLVRFEAGDSDRFFGRDKLTDDLLQLLRRRRFAAVFGPSGSGKSSLLRAGLVPALQHARETGLRPAAIRILTPGPHPARTHASLLTPSSTGAGSGGQDTLVIVDQFEEVFTLCQESAERARFIELLLSVRAPESRLRVLIAVRADFYGHCAGHRELAEALRDANLLASPMSAAELRDVIVKPASASGLTVERALTSRLVEEVSDAPGGLPLLSHVLLETWRRRRGKALTMAGYEAAGGLEGAIAKTAEAVYGRFTELQAAAARRMLLRLVAPGDGTPDTRRPAERGELQASSGQEDTPVLEALARARLLTLDNTSVELVHEALLTAWPRLRGWIETDRERLRVHRRLTEAARTWEDLGRDPGALYRGSRLVTAEECFSSGPAEDLTALEHQFLTTSTTARDQEEHAAARTTRRLRTLSATLSVFLVLAVIAGLIAWNQSRVSDRQRQAANAARQVALSRQLAAQSASLIGTNSDLASLLAIHAYRTSPTSQALESLHSAVGVPLRHRLTGHPGALTSVAFSPDGRTLATASADKTVRMWAVNLPTPTTAVNKICRAVGRDLTAQERSIYLPDQPPRTPCPS
;
A
#
# COMPACT_ATOMS: atom_id res chain seq x y z
N MET A 1 -21.32 -12.56 39.35
CA MET A 1 -20.56 -13.20 38.25
C MET A 1 -19.23 -13.77 38.75
N GLU A 2 -18.43 -12.97 39.47
CA GLU A 2 -17.15 -13.38 40.06
C GLU A 2 -17.22 -14.54 41.09
N ALA A 3 -18.27 -14.59 41.92
CA ALA A 3 -18.47 -15.68 42.88
C ALA A 3 -18.82 -17.03 42.22
N ARG A 4 -19.64 -17.02 41.15
CA ARG A 4 -19.92 -18.21 40.33
C ARG A 4 -18.66 -18.67 39.58
N TRP A 5 -17.82 -17.74 39.15
CA TRP A 5 -16.54 -18.02 38.50
C TRP A 5 -15.51 -18.62 39.46
N ARG A 6 -15.39 -18.11 40.70
CA ARG A 6 -14.55 -18.73 41.73
C ARG A 6 -15.06 -20.12 42.09
N GLN A 7 -16.38 -20.31 42.22
CA GLN A 7 -16.96 -21.64 42.37
C GLN A 7 -16.71 -22.55 41.17
N ALA A 8 -16.67 -22.04 39.94
CA ALA A 8 -16.38 -22.85 38.75
C ALA A 8 -14.88 -23.19 38.62
N VAL A 9 -13.98 -22.30 39.03
CA VAL A 9 -12.52 -22.54 39.10
C VAL A 9 -12.18 -23.49 40.24
N GLU A 10 -12.78 -23.29 41.41
CA GLU A 10 -12.71 -24.23 42.52
C GLU A 10 -13.37 -25.56 42.16
N ALA A 11 -14.49 -25.58 41.43
CA ALA A 11 -15.10 -26.82 40.95
C ALA A 11 -14.29 -27.49 39.82
N ALA A 12 -13.59 -26.75 38.97
CA ALA A 12 -12.67 -27.31 37.98
C ALA A 12 -11.41 -27.88 38.65
N ALA A 13 -10.99 -27.30 39.78
CA ALA A 13 -9.93 -27.81 40.64
C ALA A 13 -10.39 -28.93 41.59
N ALA A 14 -11.68 -28.99 41.97
CA ALA A 14 -12.20 -29.84 43.04
C ALA A 14 -13.30 -30.86 42.63
N VAL A 15 -13.77 -30.90 41.38
CA VAL A 15 -14.80 -31.87 40.96
C VAL A 15 -14.17 -33.07 40.24
N SER A 16 -13.87 -34.07 41.05
CA SER A 16 -14.11 -35.48 40.74
C SER A 16 -15.55 -35.70 40.26
N VAL A 17 -15.69 -36.50 39.21
CA VAL A 17 -16.98 -36.89 38.63
C VAL A 17 -17.86 -37.55 39.71
N PRO A 18 -19.15 -37.17 39.85
CA PRO A 18 -20.05 -37.92 40.72
C PRO A 18 -20.56 -39.17 39.99
N GLY A 19 -20.48 -40.33 40.67
CA GLY A 19 -21.32 -41.48 40.35
C GLY A 19 -20.69 -42.88 40.31
N HIS A 20 -19.89 -43.27 41.32
CA HIS A 20 -19.99 -44.60 41.95
C HIS A 20 -19.29 -44.55 43.32
N ASP A 21 -19.96 -45.10 44.33
CA ASP A 21 -19.59 -45.04 45.74
C ASP A 21 -18.15 -45.51 46.04
N GLY A 22 -17.45 -44.76 46.90
CA GLY A 22 -16.21 -45.20 47.59
C GLY A 22 -14.98 -44.33 47.34
N GLU A 23 -14.56 -43.58 48.38
CA GLU A 23 -13.30 -42.84 48.56
C GLU A 23 -12.91 -41.84 47.44
N GLU A 24 -12.50 -40.62 47.80
CA GLU A 24 -11.86 -39.66 46.88
C GLU A 24 -10.49 -40.19 46.43
N VAL A 25 -10.48 -41.21 45.57
CA VAL A 25 -9.28 -41.80 45.01
C VAL A 25 -8.80 -40.90 43.87
N ASN A 26 -7.74 -40.15 44.14
CA ASN A 26 -7.03 -39.39 43.11
C ASN A 26 -6.58 -40.32 41.97
N PRO A 27 -6.84 -39.97 40.69
CA PRO A 27 -6.44 -40.82 39.58
C PRO A 27 -4.91 -40.88 39.46
N PRO A 28 -4.33 -42.07 39.18
CA PRO A 28 -2.89 -42.22 38.98
C PRO A 28 -2.39 -41.51 37.71
N TYR A 29 -3.26 -41.26 36.74
CA TYR A 29 -2.94 -40.60 35.47
C TYR A 29 -3.61 -39.22 35.39
N ARG A 30 -2.91 -38.24 34.83
CA ARG A 30 -3.36 -36.84 34.73
C ARG A 30 -4.27 -36.56 33.54
N GLY A 31 -4.19 -37.41 32.51
CA GLY A 31 -4.88 -37.19 31.23
C GLY A 31 -4.13 -36.20 30.36
N LEU A 32 -4.84 -35.29 29.69
CA LEU A 32 -4.20 -34.25 28.88
C LEU A 32 -3.50 -33.17 29.71
N VAL A 33 -3.86 -33.03 30.99
CA VAL A 33 -3.27 -32.04 31.88
C VAL A 33 -1.80 -32.35 32.09
N ARG A 34 -0.93 -31.36 31.88
CA ARG A 34 0.50 -31.48 32.12
C ARG A 34 0.81 -31.82 33.58
N PHE A 35 1.95 -32.47 33.80
CA PHE A 35 2.46 -32.71 35.14
C PHE A 35 3.11 -31.44 35.69
N GLU A 36 2.84 -31.11 36.95
CA GLU A 36 3.48 -30.02 37.69
C GLU A 36 4.50 -30.58 38.70
N ALA A 37 5.29 -29.70 39.34
CA ALA A 37 6.33 -30.13 40.28
C ALA A 37 5.80 -30.96 41.46
N GLY A 38 4.53 -30.78 41.85
CA GLY A 38 3.88 -31.58 42.89
C GLY A 38 3.45 -32.98 42.45
N ASP A 39 3.47 -33.30 41.15
CA ASP A 39 3.07 -34.61 40.60
C ASP A 39 4.28 -35.56 40.42
N SER A 40 5.42 -35.30 41.08
CA SER A 40 6.66 -36.07 40.91
C SER A 40 6.52 -37.54 41.32
N ASP A 41 5.62 -37.84 42.25
CA ASP A 41 5.26 -39.19 42.71
C ASP A 41 4.53 -40.03 41.64
N ARG A 42 4.00 -39.37 40.60
CA ARG A 42 3.27 -39.99 39.48
C ARG A 42 4.04 -39.94 38.17
N PHE A 43 5.22 -39.32 38.15
CA PHE A 43 6.04 -39.14 36.96
C PHE A 43 7.15 -40.19 36.90
N PHE A 44 7.06 -41.12 35.94
CA PHE A 44 8.00 -42.24 35.78
C PHE A 44 8.53 -42.37 34.35
N GLY A 45 9.58 -43.18 34.16
CA GLY A 45 10.10 -43.56 32.84
C GLY A 45 10.94 -42.47 32.16
N ARG A 46 11.34 -41.42 32.88
CA ARG A 46 12.23 -40.36 32.39
C ARG A 46 13.43 -40.10 33.32
N ASP A 47 13.75 -41.05 34.19
CA ASP A 47 14.81 -40.90 35.19
C ASP A 47 16.17 -40.62 34.51
N LYS A 48 16.55 -41.46 33.54
CA LYS A 48 17.80 -41.31 32.79
C LYS A 48 17.89 -39.96 32.07
N LEU A 49 16.82 -39.54 31.39
CA LEU A 49 16.81 -38.25 30.67
C LEU A 49 16.89 -37.06 31.63
N THR A 50 16.31 -37.18 32.84
CA THR A 50 16.43 -36.19 33.91
C THR A 50 17.87 -36.09 34.40
N ASP A 51 18.54 -37.23 34.60
CA ASP A 51 19.96 -37.27 34.99
C ASP A 51 20.88 -36.67 33.93
N ASP A 52 20.66 -37.00 32.65
CA ASP A 52 21.42 -36.43 31.53
C ASP A 52 21.25 -34.90 31.46
N LEU A 53 20.03 -34.40 31.71
CA LEU A 53 19.74 -32.97 31.74
C LEU A 53 20.41 -32.28 32.95
N LEU A 54 20.41 -32.91 34.12
CA LEU A 54 21.14 -32.40 35.29
C LEU A 54 22.65 -32.33 35.01
N GLN A 55 23.22 -33.33 34.34
CA GLN A 55 24.63 -33.30 33.93
C GLN A 55 24.92 -32.19 32.92
N LEU A 56 24.01 -31.93 31.97
CA LEU A 56 24.14 -30.84 31.02
C LEU A 56 24.13 -29.48 31.73
N LEU A 57 23.17 -29.27 32.64
CA LEU A 57 23.06 -28.05 33.43
C LEU A 57 24.25 -27.84 34.37
N ARG A 58 24.94 -28.90 34.82
CA ARG A 58 26.21 -28.77 35.55
C ARG A 58 27.31 -28.14 34.68
N ARG A 59 27.37 -28.49 33.40
CA ARG A 59 28.45 -28.11 32.47
C ARG A 59 28.20 -26.79 31.76
N ARG A 60 26.92 -26.45 31.53
CA ARG A 60 26.52 -25.31 30.69
C ARG A 60 25.53 -24.43 31.44
N ARG A 61 25.71 -23.10 31.35
CA ARG A 61 24.76 -22.11 31.90
C ARG A 61 23.55 -21.88 31.00
N PHE A 62 23.74 -22.03 29.69
CA PHE A 62 22.66 -22.07 28.72
C PHE A 62 22.51 -23.52 28.26
N ALA A 63 21.28 -24.05 28.23
CA ALA A 63 21.00 -25.38 27.72
C ALA A 63 19.65 -25.43 27.01
N ALA A 64 19.46 -26.44 26.16
CA ALA A 64 18.21 -26.67 25.46
C ALA A 64 17.81 -28.14 25.46
N VAL A 65 16.50 -28.40 25.56
CA VAL A 65 15.91 -29.71 25.33
C VAL A 65 15.07 -29.65 24.07
N PHE A 66 15.46 -30.43 23.06
CA PHE A 66 14.71 -30.59 21.82
C PHE A 66 13.91 -31.88 21.85
N GLY A 67 12.74 -31.90 21.23
CA GLY A 67 11.98 -33.14 21.05
C GLY A 67 10.66 -32.89 20.32
N PRO A 68 10.03 -33.91 19.72
CA PRO A 68 8.76 -33.73 19.02
C PRO A 68 7.66 -33.22 19.97
N SER A 69 6.59 -32.64 19.43
CA SER A 69 5.42 -32.30 20.26
C SER A 69 4.88 -33.57 20.94
N GLY A 70 4.42 -33.45 22.18
CA GLY A 70 3.95 -34.60 22.97
C GLY A 70 5.05 -35.56 23.48
N SER A 71 6.34 -35.28 23.31
CA SER A 71 7.43 -36.10 23.90
C SER A 71 7.57 -35.99 25.43
N GLY A 72 6.78 -35.13 26.07
CA GLY A 72 6.80 -34.93 27.51
C GLY A 72 7.84 -33.94 28.01
N LYS A 73 8.35 -33.02 27.17
CA LYS A 73 9.34 -31.99 27.55
C LYS A 73 8.87 -31.16 28.75
N SER A 74 7.68 -30.57 28.68
CA SER A 74 7.14 -29.73 29.77
C SER A 74 6.98 -30.52 31.08
N SER A 75 6.50 -31.77 31.00
CA SER A 75 6.39 -32.67 32.15
C SER A 75 7.76 -33.06 32.71
N LEU A 76 8.75 -33.33 31.87
CA LEU A 76 10.14 -33.60 32.27
C LEU A 76 10.72 -32.41 33.03
N LEU A 77 10.55 -31.20 32.52
CA LEU A 77 11.04 -29.99 33.16
C LEU A 77 10.38 -29.74 34.52
N ARG A 78 9.06 -29.91 34.60
CA ARG A 78 8.27 -29.57 35.80
C ARG A 78 8.26 -30.66 36.86
N ALA A 79 7.95 -31.90 36.50
CA ALA A 79 7.79 -33.00 37.45
C ALA A 79 9.04 -33.86 37.62
N GLY A 80 9.98 -33.82 36.67
CA GLY A 80 11.29 -34.48 36.79
C GLY A 80 12.36 -33.53 37.33
N LEU A 81 12.75 -32.56 36.52
CA LEU A 81 13.91 -31.70 36.77
C LEU A 81 13.73 -30.80 38.00
N VAL A 82 12.61 -30.09 38.13
CA VAL A 82 12.41 -29.15 39.26
C VAL A 82 12.48 -29.85 40.62
N PRO A 83 11.74 -30.95 40.88
CA PRO A 83 11.88 -31.73 42.10
C PRO A 83 13.31 -32.23 42.32
N ALA A 84 13.98 -32.72 41.26
CA ALA A 84 15.37 -33.19 41.38
C ALA A 84 16.33 -32.06 41.80
N LEU A 85 16.17 -30.84 41.29
CA LEU A 85 16.96 -29.67 41.68
C LEU A 85 16.63 -29.17 43.09
N GLN A 86 15.35 -29.20 43.49
CA GLN A 86 14.91 -28.78 44.83
C GLN A 86 15.44 -29.71 45.93
N HIS A 87 15.54 -31.01 45.64
CA HIS A 87 16.05 -32.04 46.55
C HIS A 87 17.54 -32.35 46.35
N ALA A 88 18.22 -31.64 45.44
CA ALA A 88 19.64 -31.83 45.19
C ALA A 88 20.45 -31.53 46.47
N ARG A 89 21.29 -32.51 46.87
CA ARG A 89 22.19 -32.37 48.02
C ARG A 89 23.44 -31.54 47.70
N GLU A 90 23.77 -31.39 46.41
CA GLU A 90 24.91 -30.61 45.93
C GLU A 90 24.57 -29.12 45.85
N THR A 91 25.29 -28.28 46.60
CA THR A 91 25.09 -26.82 46.67
C THR A 91 25.27 -26.10 45.33
N GLY A 92 26.07 -26.64 44.40
CA GLY A 92 26.28 -26.06 43.07
C GLY A 92 25.16 -26.34 42.05
N LEU A 93 24.23 -27.24 42.39
CA LEU A 93 23.09 -27.63 41.54
C LEU A 93 21.76 -27.12 42.08
N ARG A 94 21.69 -26.71 43.34
CA ARG A 94 20.47 -26.16 43.95
C ARG A 94 20.40 -24.65 43.68
N PRO A 95 19.56 -24.18 42.74
CA PRO A 95 19.46 -22.76 42.45
C PRO A 95 18.75 -22.02 43.60
N ALA A 96 19.07 -20.72 43.74
CA ALA A 96 18.39 -19.84 44.69
C ALA A 96 16.90 -19.65 44.37
N ALA A 97 16.58 -19.66 43.08
CA ALA A 97 15.22 -19.57 42.57
C ALA A 97 15.12 -20.34 41.25
N ILE A 98 13.94 -20.94 41.02
CA ILE A 98 13.55 -21.52 39.74
C ILE A 98 12.38 -20.72 39.21
N ARG A 99 12.51 -20.17 38.01
CA ARG A 99 11.46 -19.42 37.33
C ARG A 99 11.08 -20.16 36.06
N ILE A 100 9.82 -20.53 35.91
CA ILE A 100 9.32 -21.15 34.68
C ILE A 100 8.47 -20.11 33.97
N LEU A 101 8.75 -19.88 32.70
CA LEU A 101 7.98 -18.98 31.85
C LEU A 101 7.69 -19.64 30.51
N THR A 102 6.56 -19.27 29.93
CA THR A 102 6.19 -19.57 28.55
C THR A 102 6.24 -18.25 27.78
N PRO A 103 6.91 -18.18 26.61
CA PRO A 103 6.89 -16.98 25.78
C PRO A 103 5.47 -16.56 25.41
N GLY A 104 5.30 -15.33 24.95
CA GLY A 104 4.01 -14.83 24.48
C GLY A 104 4.19 -13.90 23.29
N PRO A 105 3.21 -13.06 22.97
CA PRO A 105 3.31 -12.09 21.87
C PRO A 105 4.44 -11.05 22.06
N HIS A 106 4.70 -10.66 23.32
CA HIS A 106 5.71 -9.66 23.70
C HIS A 106 6.67 -10.19 24.78
N PRO A 107 7.49 -11.21 24.45
CA PRO A 107 8.22 -11.96 25.47
C PRO A 107 9.30 -11.13 26.17
N ALA A 108 9.92 -10.14 25.50
CA ALA A 108 10.92 -9.29 26.13
C ALA A 108 10.26 -8.32 27.13
N ARG A 109 9.16 -7.67 26.74
CA ARG A 109 8.44 -6.72 27.61
C ARG A 109 7.85 -7.42 28.84
N THR A 110 7.24 -8.58 28.65
CA THR A 110 6.55 -9.29 29.73
C THR A 110 7.52 -9.96 30.71
N HIS A 111 8.63 -10.52 30.22
CA HIS A 111 9.49 -11.39 31.04
C HIS A 111 10.86 -10.80 31.40
N ALA A 112 11.20 -9.58 30.98
CA ALA A 112 12.51 -8.97 31.28
C ALA A 112 12.85 -8.97 32.78
N SER A 113 11.88 -8.69 33.65
CA SER A 113 12.08 -8.70 35.11
C SER A 113 12.41 -10.09 35.65
N LEU A 114 11.87 -11.16 35.03
CA LEU A 114 12.12 -12.55 35.40
C LEU A 114 13.49 -13.05 34.92
N LEU A 115 14.14 -12.35 33.99
CA LEU A 115 15.47 -12.64 33.45
C LEU A 115 16.59 -11.89 34.20
N THR A 116 16.40 -11.65 35.49
CA THR A 116 17.39 -11.03 36.38
C THR A 116 17.75 -11.97 37.53
N PRO A 117 19.01 -12.02 38.01
CA PRO A 117 19.37 -12.87 39.15
C PRO A 117 18.55 -12.53 40.40
N SER A 118 18.15 -13.53 41.19
CA SER A 118 17.42 -13.30 42.43
C SER A 118 18.32 -12.60 43.48
N SER A 119 17.79 -11.55 44.11
CA SER A 119 18.44 -10.83 45.22
C SER A 119 18.18 -11.48 46.59
N THR A 120 17.23 -12.42 46.67
CA THR A 120 16.90 -13.18 47.87
C THR A 120 17.98 -14.21 48.20
N GLY A 121 19.00 -13.74 48.92
CA GLY A 121 20.13 -14.55 49.38
C GLY A 121 21.27 -13.69 49.94
N ALA A 122 20.96 -12.68 50.74
CA ALA A 122 21.96 -11.78 51.34
C ALA A 122 22.77 -12.40 52.50
N GLY A 123 22.83 -13.74 52.60
CA GLY A 123 23.44 -14.43 53.75
C GLY A 123 24.12 -15.77 53.48
N SER A 124 24.13 -16.30 52.26
CA SER A 124 24.97 -17.45 51.91
C SER A 124 25.39 -17.36 50.45
N GLY A 125 26.64 -17.69 50.16
CA GLY A 125 27.30 -17.38 48.89
C GLY A 125 26.50 -17.76 47.63
N GLY A 126 26.33 -16.77 46.73
CA GLY A 126 26.54 -16.97 45.30
C GLY A 126 25.64 -17.93 44.51
N GLN A 127 24.51 -18.42 45.00
CA GLN A 127 23.68 -19.38 44.25
C GLN A 127 23.08 -18.79 42.95
N ASP A 128 23.04 -19.59 41.88
CA ASP A 128 22.49 -19.21 40.58
C ASP A 128 20.95 -19.20 40.59
N THR A 129 20.33 -18.40 39.72
CA THR A 129 18.89 -18.46 39.41
C THR A 129 18.70 -19.25 38.12
N LEU A 130 17.85 -20.27 38.14
CA LEU A 130 17.50 -21.04 36.95
C LEU A 130 16.21 -20.49 36.33
N VAL A 131 16.28 -20.12 35.06
CA VAL A 131 15.12 -19.78 34.25
C VAL A 131 14.86 -20.92 33.27
N ILE A 132 13.66 -21.47 33.32
CA ILE A 132 13.17 -22.50 32.41
C ILE A 132 12.18 -21.81 31.46
N VAL A 133 12.52 -21.77 30.18
CA VAL A 133 11.63 -21.29 29.12
C VAL A 133 10.98 -22.50 28.47
N ASP A 134 9.73 -22.77 28.84
CA ASP A 134 8.93 -23.85 28.26
C ASP A 134 8.25 -23.36 26.97
N GLN A 135 8.02 -24.26 26.01
CA GLN A 135 7.45 -23.94 24.70
C GLN A 135 8.15 -22.76 23.99
N PHE A 136 9.48 -22.79 23.90
CA PHE A 136 10.27 -21.71 23.30
C PHE A 136 9.88 -21.39 21.85
N GLU A 137 9.32 -22.36 21.12
CA GLU A 137 8.76 -22.15 19.77
C GLU A 137 7.74 -21.00 19.70
N GLU A 138 7.08 -20.65 20.81
CA GLU A 138 6.12 -19.53 20.86
C GLU A 138 6.79 -18.17 20.58
N VAL A 139 8.10 -18.05 20.75
CA VAL A 139 8.87 -16.88 20.29
C VAL A 139 8.79 -16.71 18.76
N PHE A 140 8.64 -17.80 18.01
CA PHE A 140 8.56 -17.77 16.55
C PHE A 140 7.12 -17.76 16.04
N THR A 141 6.18 -18.37 16.78
CA THR A 141 4.77 -18.48 16.34
C THR A 141 3.88 -17.37 16.89
N LEU A 142 4.16 -16.86 18.10
CA LEU A 142 3.34 -15.84 18.77
C LEU A 142 3.91 -14.42 18.62
N CYS A 143 5.23 -14.25 18.66
CA CYS A 143 5.86 -12.92 18.54
C CYS A 143 6.08 -12.51 17.07
N GLN A 144 5.25 -11.57 16.59
CA GLN A 144 5.32 -11.04 15.22
C GLN A 144 6.45 -10.02 15.03
N GLU A 145 6.78 -9.24 16.08
CA GLU A 145 7.81 -8.19 16.02
C GLU A 145 9.22 -8.80 16.06
N SER A 146 9.98 -8.64 14.97
CA SER A 146 11.36 -9.16 14.88
C SER A 146 12.31 -8.54 15.91
N ALA A 147 12.14 -7.25 16.21
CA ALA A 147 12.95 -6.54 17.19
C ALA A 147 12.68 -7.01 18.63
N GLU A 148 11.40 -7.21 18.99
CA GLU A 148 10.99 -7.77 20.28
C GLU A 148 11.55 -9.19 20.47
N ARG A 149 11.45 -10.03 19.42
CA ARG A 149 12.03 -11.38 19.41
C ARG A 149 13.55 -11.37 19.60
N ALA A 150 14.26 -10.51 18.86
CA ALA A 150 15.71 -10.40 18.98
C ALA A 150 16.13 -9.98 20.40
N ARG A 151 15.44 -8.99 20.98
CA ARG A 151 15.69 -8.52 22.35
C ARG A 151 15.46 -9.62 23.39
N PHE A 152 14.42 -10.44 23.23
CA PHE A 152 14.18 -11.56 24.15
C PHE A 152 15.30 -12.60 24.09
N ILE A 153 15.75 -12.97 22.89
CA ILE A 153 16.87 -13.91 22.70
C ILE A 153 18.15 -13.34 23.33
N GLU A 154 18.44 -12.05 23.13
CA GLU A 154 19.58 -11.36 23.75
C GLU A 154 19.53 -11.43 25.28
N LEU A 155 18.37 -11.17 25.89
CA LEU A 155 18.19 -11.29 27.34
C LEU A 155 18.45 -12.71 27.85
N LEU A 156 18.03 -13.75 27.12
CA LEU A 156 18.32 -15.15 27.47
C LEU A 156 19.81 -15.48 27.34
N LEU A 157 20.50 -14.89 26.38
CA LEU A 157 21.92 -15.11 26.13
C LEU A 157 22.83 -14.26 27.03
N SER A 158 22.29 -13.34 27.82
CA SER A 158 23.03 -12.58 28.86
C SER A 158 23.74 -13.49 29.87
N VAL A 159 23.33 -14.76 30.00
CA VAL A 159 24.00 -15.81 30.78
C VAL A 159 25.45 -16.09 30.35
N ARG A 160 25.83 -15.67 29.14
CA ARG A 160 27.20 -15.80 28.61
C ARG A 160 28.19 -14.87 29.31
N ALA A 161 27.72 -13.81 30.01
CA ALA A 161 28.61 -12.96 30.78
C ALA A 161 29.24 -13.74 31.95
N PRO A 162 30.56 -13.61 32.21
CA PRO A 162 31.25 -14.37 33.27
C PRO A 162 30.60 -14.18 34.65
N GLU A 163 30.22 -12.94 34.96
CA GLU A 163 29.59 -12.53 36.22
C GLU A 163 28.11 -12.90 36.31
N SER A 164 27.50 -13.44 35.25
CA SER A 164 26.08 -13.77 35.25
C SER A 164 25.79 -14.87 36.26
N ARG A 165 24.79 -14.65 37.12
CA ARG A 165 24.27 -15.66 38.05
C ARG A 165 22.98 -16.29 37.55
N LEU A 166 22.76 -16.23 36.24
CA LEU A 166 21.61 -16.82 35.58
C LEU A 166 22.02 -18.08 34.84
N ARG A 167 21.18 -19.10 34.96
CA ARG A 167 21.15 -20.26 34.08
C ARG A 167 19.84 -20.24 33.31
N VAL A 168 19.90 -20.57 32.04
CA VAL A 168 18.74 -20.62 31.16
C VAL A 168 18.65 -22.01 30.55
N LEU A 169 17.47 -22.59 30.64
CA LEU A 169 17.11 -23.83 29.99
C LEU A 169 15.90 -23.56 29.09
N ILE A 170 16.04 -23.81 27.80
CA ILE A 170 14.91 -23.69 26.86
C ILE A 170 14.40 -25.08 26.47
N ALA A 171 13.09 -25.30 26.48
CA ALA A 171 12.48 -26.46 25.82
C ALA A 171 11.90 -26.02 24.49
N VAL A 172 12.33 -26.70 23.43
CA VAL A 172 11.95 -26.35 22.05
C VAL A 172 11.41 -27.59 21.35
N ARG A 173 10.38 -27.42 20.52
CA ARG A 173 10.03 -28.48 19.59
C ARG A 173 11.12 -28.71 18.53
N ALA A 174 11.34 -29.97 18.17
CA ALA A 174 12.43 -30.35 17.25
C ALA A 174 12.30 -29.73 15.85
N ASP A 175 11.07 -29.50 15.36
CA ASP A 175 10.78 -28.84 14.08
C ASP A 175 11.15 -27.34 14.07
N PHE A 176 11.35 -26.73 15.24
CA PHE A 176 11.82 -25.35 15.36
C PHE A 176 13.35 -25.23 15.50
N TYR A 177 14.09 -26.33 15.40
CA TYR A 177 15.56 -26.29 15.43
C TYR A 177 16.14 -25.39 14.33
N GLY A 178 15.59 -25.45 13.11
CA GLY A 178 16.02 -24.59 12.00
C GLY A 178 15.84 -23.10 12.27
N HIS A 179 14.76 -22.72 12.96
CA HIS A 179 14.52 -21.34 13.38
C HIS A 179 15.57 -20.87 14.40
N CYS A 180 15.92 -21.75 15.35
CA CYS A 180 17.00 -21.46 16.30
C CYS A 180 18.36 -21.32 15.61
N ALA A 181 18.65 -22.19 14.63
CA ALA A 181 19.89 -22.16 13.85
C ALA A 181 20.01 -20.91 12.96
N GLY A 182 18.88 -20.33 12.52
CA GLY A 182 18.85 -19.06 11.78
C GLY A 182 19.31 -17.85 12.61
N HIS A 183 19.29 -17.95 13.94
CA HIS A 183 19.81 -16.92 14.84
C HIS A 183 21.25 -17.23 15.24
N ARG A 184 22.22 -16.50 14.68
CA ARG A 184 23.66 -16.78 14.86
C ARG A 184 24.07 -16.98 16.33
N GLU A 185 23.73 -16.04 17.21
CA GLU A 185 24.16 -16.09 18.62
C GLU A 185 23.53 -17.27 19.38
N LEU A 186 22.28 -17.58 19.07
CA LEU A 186 21.57 -18.72 19.63
C LEU A 186 22.16 -20.04 19.13
N ALA A 187 22.48 -20.13 17.83
CA ALA A 187 23.14 -21.28 17.24
C ALA A 187 24.51 -21.54 17.87
N GLU A 188 25.30 -20.50 18.12
CA GLU A 188 26.57 -20.60 18.84
C GLU A 188 26.38 -21.07 20.29
N ALA A 189 25.32 -20.63 20.97
CA ALA A 189 25.02 -21.05 22.34
C ALA A 189 24.57 -22.51 22.41
N LEU A 190 23.92 -23.02 21.37
CA LEU A 190 23.34 -24.37 21.32
C LEU A 190 24.33 -25.48 20.93
N ARG A 191 25.48 -25.15 20.30
CA ARG A 191 26.39 -26.12 19.66
C ARG A 191 26.72 -27.35 20.53
N ASP A 192 27.03 -27.12 21.81
CA ASP A 192 27.38 -28.17 22.78
C ASP A 192 26.50 -28.11 24.05
N ALA A 193 25.29 -27.58 23.89
CA ALA A 193 24.40 -27.26 25.00
C ALA A 193 22.96 -27.73 24.76
N ASN A 194 22.79 -28.79 23.97
CA ASN A 194 21.47 -29.33 23.66
C ASN A 194 21.36 -30.81 24.04
N LEU A 195 20.16 -31.23 24.41
CA LEU A 195 19.78 -32.61 24.69
C LEU A 195 18.54 -32.95 23.86
N LEU A 196 18.52 -34.13 23.24
CA LEU A 196 17.37 -34.61 22.48
C LEU A 196 16.52 -35.52 23.37
N ALA A 197 15.28 -35.12 23.64
CA ALA A 197 14.26 -35.96 24.25
C ALA A 197 13.77 -36.98 23.21
N SER A 198 14.42 -38.15 23.21
CA SER A 198 14.06 -39.27 22.35
C SER A 198 12.68 -39.87 22.69
N PRO A 199 12.06 -40.60 21.74
CA PRO A 199 10.96 -41.50 22.07
C PRO A 199 11.34 -42.42 23.24
N MET A 200 10.35 -42.73 24.07
CA MET A 200 10.57 -43.65 25.20
C MET A 200 10.79 -45.06 24.69
N SER A 201 11.71 -45.78 25.33
CA SER A 201 11.87 -47.22 25.14
C SER A 201 10.65 -47.99 25.67
N ALA A 202 10.48 -49.23 25.21
CA ALA A 202 9.43 -50.12 25.71
C ALA A 202 9.53 -50.40 27.23
N ALA A 203 10.72 -50.25 27.84
CA ALA A 203 10.88 -50.35 29.29
C ALA A 203 10.36 -49.09 30.00
N GLU A 204 10.73 -47.91 29.51
CA GLU A 204 10.25 -46.62 30.03
C GLU A 204 8.73 -46.47 29.88
N LEU A 205 8.16 -46.88 28.74
CA LEU A 205 6.70 -46.87 28.53
C LEU A 205 5.98 -47.81 29.50
N ARG A 206 6.53 -49.01 29.76
CA ARG A 206 5.98 -49.91 30.78
C ARG A 206 6.00 -49.28 32.17
N ASP A 207 7.07 -48.56 32.51
CA ASP A 207 7.15 -47.83 33.77
C ASP A 207 6.09 -46.72 33.87
N VAL A 208 5.90 -45.94 32.81
CA VAL A 208 4.84 -44.91 32.71
C VAL A 208 3.45 -45.50 32.88
N ILE A 209 3.21 -46.72 32.37
CA ILE A 209 1.91 -47.38 32.45
C ILE A 209 1.73 -48.04 33.83
N VAL A 210 2.71 -48.77 34.34
CA VAL A 210 2.49 -49.68 35.48
C VAL A 210 2.79 -49.02 36.82
N LYS A 211 3.83 -48.18 36.91
CA LYS A 211 4.28 -47.61 38.19
C LYS A 211 3.25 -46.66 38.82
N PRO A 212 2.62 -45.71 38.09
CA PRO A 212 1.56 -44.87 38.66
C PRO A 212 0.38 -45.68 39.22
N ALA A 213 -0.09 -46.67 38.45
CA ALA A 213 -1.18 -47.55 38.91
C ALA A 213 -0.78 -48.32 40.17
N SER A 214 0.42 -48.92 40.16
CA SER A 214 0.91 -49.71 41.29
C SER A 214 1.09 -48.86 42.56
N ALA A 215 1.58 -47.62 42.43
CA ALA A 215 1.70 -46.67 43.53
C ALA A 215 0.33 -46.30 44.15
N SER A 216 -0.75 -46.36 43.37
CA SER A 216 -2.13 -46.18 43.83
C SER A 216 -2.85 -47.50 44.16
N GLY A 217 -2.14 -48.63 44.28
CA GLY A 217 -2.72 -49.94 44.62
C GLY A 217 -3.58 -50.57 43.51
N LEU A 218 -3.37 -50.18 42.27
CA LEU A 218 -4.08 -50.69 41.08
C LEU A 218 -3.16 -51.60 40.26
N THR A 219 -3.77 -52.52 39.52
CA THR A 219 -3.08 -53.38 38.55
C THR A 219 -3.48 -53.00 37.13
N VAL A 220 -2.54 -53.16 36.19
CA VAL A 220 -2.81 -52.99 34.76
C VAL A 220 -2.68 -54.36 34.11
N GLU A 221 -3.66 -54.78 33.32
CA GLU A 221 -3.59 -56.04 32.60
C GLU A 221 -2.35 -56.09 31.70
N ARG A 222 -1.71 -57.26 31.66
CA ARG A 222 -0.52 -57.48 30.84
C ARG A 222 -0.81 -57.28 29.35
N ALA A 223 -1.95 -57.77 28.87
CA ALA A 223 -2.38 -57.59 27.49
C ALA A 223 -2.55 -56.09 27.14
N LEU A 224 -3.18 -55.32 28.03
CA LEU A 224 -3.34 -53.87 27.88
C LEU A 224 -1.98 -53.16 27.86
N THR A 225 -1.07 -53.52 28.76
CA THR A 225 0.27 -52.92 28.82
C THR A 225 1.05 -53.17 27.52
N SER A 226 1.08 -54.41 27.03
CA SER A 226 1.74 -54.75 25.77
C SER A 226 1.17 -53.96 24.60
N ARG A 227 -0.17 -53.88 24.53
CA ARG A 227 -0.87 -53.16 23.45
C ARG A 227 -0.56 -51.67 23.45
N LEU A 228 -0.59 -51.02 24.61
CA LEU A 228 -0.28 -49.59 24.72
C LEU A 228 1.19 -49.29 24.41
N VAL A 229 2.12 -50.16 24.80
CA VAL A 229 3.55 -50.00 24.48
C VAL A 229 3.78 -50.07 22.97
N GLU A 230 3.13 -51.03 22.30
CA GLU A 230 3.18 -51.19 20.84
C GLU A 230 2.62 -49.94 20.14
N GLU A 231 1.37 -49.57 20.42
CA GLU A 231 0.71 -48.44 19.75
C GLU A 231 1.42 -47.09 19.97
N VAL A 232 1.93 -46.82 21.18
CA VAL A 232 2.62 -45.55 21.48
C VAL A 232 4.00 -45.49 20.83
N SER A 233 4.67 -46.64 20.66
CA SER A 233 6.00 -46.67 20.03
C SER A 233 5.93 -46.23 18.56
N ASP A 234 4.82 -46.51 17.89
CA ASP A 234 4.57 -46.14 16.49
C ASP A 234 3.92 -44.74 16.34
N ALA A 235 3.50 -44.11 17.44
CA ALA A 235 2.82 -42.83 17.44
C ALA A 235 3.74 -41.67 17.88
N PRO A 236 4.25 -40.83 16.95
CA PRO A 236 5.05 -39.66 17.32
C PRO A 236 4.21 -38.70 18.18
N GLY A 237 4.69 -38.41 19.40
CA GLY A 237 3.95 -37.58 20.35
C GLY A 237 2.81 -38.31 21.06
N GLY A 238 2.84 -39.64 21.16
CA GLY A 238 1.78 -40.45 21.77
C GLY A 238 1.63 -40.39 23.29
N LEU A 239 2.53 -39.74 24.04
CA LEU A 239 2.45 -39.71 25.51
C LEU A 239 1.21 -38.99 26.09
N PRO A 240 0.73 -37.87 25.53
CA PRO A 240 -0.51 -37.23 25.97
C PRO A 240 -1.73 -38.11 25.66
N LEU A 241 -1.73 -38.81 24.50
CA LEU A 241 -2.75 -39.79 24.15
C LEU A 241 -2.75 -40.94 25.16
N LEU A 242 -1.56 -41.45 25.50
CA LEU A 242 -1.37 -42.51 26.49
C LEU A 242 -1.90 -42.11 27.86
N SER A 243 -1.54 -40.92 28.36
CA SER A 243 -2.02 -40.44 29.65
C SER A 243 -3.54 -40.27 29.68
N HIS A 244 -4.12 -39.74 28.60
CA HIS A 244 -5.57 -39.59 28.46
C HIS A 244 -6.31 -40.93 28.41
N VAL A 245 -5.86 -41.86 27.57
CA VAL A 245 -6.54 -43.17 27.46
C VAL A 245 -6.39 -43.99 28.74
N LEU A 246 -5.28 -43.87 29.46
CA LEU A 246 -5.10 -44.50 30.78
C LEU A 246 -6.05 -43.91 31.83
N LEU A 247 -6.24 -42.58 31.84
CA LEU A 247 -7.23 -41.93 32.70
C LEU A 247 -8.65 -42.40 32.37
N GLU A 248 -9.01 -42.47 31.08
CA GLU A 248 -10.33 -42.93 30.65
C GLU A 248 -10.55 -44.43 30.90
N THR A 249 -9.49 -45.23 30.83
CA THR A 249 -9.51 -46.66 31.20
C THR A 249 -9.67 -46.82 32.71
N TRP A 250 -9.00 -45.99 33.51
CA TRP A 250 -9.16 -45.97 34.97
C TRP A 250 -10.58 -45.57 35.39
N ARG A 251 -11.23 -44.65 34.67
CA ARG A 251 -12.65 -44.30 34.90
C ARG A 251 -13.60 -45.46 34.60
N ARG A 252 -13.18 -46.41 33.75
CA ARG A 252 -13.94 -47.60 33.32
C ARG A 252 -13.39 -48.90 33.90
N ARG A 253 -12.54 -48.81 34.93
CA ARG A 253 -11.85 -49.95 35.54
C ARG A 253 -12.84 -50.93 36.16
N ARG A 254 -12.42 -52.19 36.30
CA ARG A 254 -13.17 -53.22 37.05
C ARG A 254 -12.44 -53.50 38.36
N GLY A 255 -13.02 -53.07 39.48
CA GLY A 255 -12.38 -53.16 40.79
C GLY A 255 -11.04 -52.41 40.82
N LYS A 256 -9.95 -53.12 41.11
CA LYS A 256 -8.58 -52.57 41.15
C LYS A 256 -7.80 -52.72 39.84
N ALA A 257 -8.42 -53.26 38.78
CA ALA A 257 -7.72 -53.57 37.53
C ALA A 257 -8.13 -52.61 36.39
N LEU A 258 -7.13 -52.04 35.72
CA LEU A 258 -7.28 -51.45 34.39
C LEU A 258 -7.25 -52.56 33.35
N THR A 259 -8.34 -52.66 32.56
CA THR A 259 -8.59 -53.81 31.69
C THR A 259 -8.59 -53.45 30.22
N MET A 260 -8.32 -54.42 29.34
CA MET A 260 -8.44 -54.26 27.90
C MET A 260 -9.85 -53.82 27.48
N ALA A 261 -10.88 -54.39 28.11
CA ALA A 261 -12.27 -54.01 27.87
C ALA A 261 -12.54 -52.53 28.23
N GLY A 262 -11.92 -52.03 29.31
CA GLY A 262 -12.02 -50.62 29.69
C GLY A 262 -11.35 -49.69 28.67
N TYR A 263 -10.22 -50.13 28.10
CA TYR A 263 -9.47 -49.43 27.06
C TYR A 263 -10.25 -49.35 25.73
N GLU A 264 -10.83 -50.47 25.28
CA GLU A 264 -11.69 -50.51 24.09
C GLU A 264 -12.94 -49.63 24.28
N ALA A 265 -13.57 -49.70 25.47
CA ALA A 265 -14.70 -48.85 25.81
C ALA A 265 -14.32 -47.36 25.89
N ALA A 266 -13.07 -47.02 26.21
CA ALA A 266 -12.56 -45.66 26.13
C ALA A 266 -12.38 -45.17 24.69
N GLY A 267 -12.28 -46.07 23.71
CA GLY A 267 -12.13 -45.74 22.29
C GLY A 267 -10.71 -45.93 21.74
N GLY A 268 -9.82 -46.61 22.48
CA GLY A 268 -8.43 -46.80 22.08
C GLY A 268 -7.57 -45.54 22.19
N LEU A 269 -6.27 -45.65 21.89
CA LEU A 269 -5.28 -44.59 22.09
C LEU A 269 -5.64 -43.30 21.32
N GLU A 270 -5.90 -43.41 20.01
CA GLU A 270 -6.23 -42.26 19.17
C GLU A 270 -7.68 -41.79 19.37
N GLY A 271 -8.61 -42.73 19.55
CA GLY A 271 -10.04 -42.44 19.61
C GLY A 271 -10.52 -41.90 20.96
N ALA A 272 -9.79 -42.10 22.05
CA ALA A 272 -10.22 -41.67 23.38
C ALA A 272 -10.41 -40.15 23.50
N ILE A 273 -9.48 -39.35 22.96
CA ILE A 273 -9.63 -37.89 22.95
C ILE A 273 -10.83 -37.49 22.10
N ALA A 274 -10.94 -38.02 20.88
CA ALA A 274 -12.04 -37.72 19.98
C ALA A 274 -13.40 -38.06 20.61
N LYS A 275 -13.49 -39.21 21.28
CA LYS A 275 -14.70 -39.65 21.97
C LYS A 275 -15.07 -38.72 23.12
N THR A 276 -14.10 -38.27 23.92
CA THR A 276 -14.33 -37.26 24.97
C THR A 276 -14.82 -35.95 24.35
N ALA A 277 -14.17 -35.46 23.30
CA ALA A 277 -14.51 -34.20 22.65
C ALA A 277 -15.90 -34.23 21.98
N GLU A 278 -16.21 -35.27 21.21
CA GLU A 278 -17.52 -35.45 20.57
C GLU A 278 -18.64 -35.66 21.60
N ALA A 279 -18.38 -36.36 22.71
CA ALA A 279 -19.38 -36.54 23.76
C ALA A 279 -19.76 -35.24 24.46
N VAL A 280 -18.83 -34.28 24.57
CA VAL A 280 -19.10 -32.93 25.10
C VAL A 280 -19.80 -32.09 24.04
N TYR A 281 -19.26 -32.08 22.82
CA TYR A 281 -19.80 -31.30 21.73
C TYR A 281 -21.25 -31.71 21.38
N GLY A 282 -21.56 -33.00 21.40
CA GLY A 282 -22.90 -33.53 21.13
C GLY A 282 -23.97 -33.16 22.16
N ARG A 283 -23.59 -32.53 23.29
CA ARG A 283 -24.53 -32.02 24.30
C ARG A 283 -24.87 -30.55 24.09
N PHE A 284 -24.17 -29.86 23.19
CA PHE A 284 -24.38 -28.44 22.94
C PHE A 284 -25.63 -28.21 22.08
N THR A 285 -26.36 -27.14 22.38
CA THR A 285 -27.37 -26.58 21.47
C THR A 285 -26.70 -26.02 20.21
N GLU A 286 -27.45 -25.69 19.16
CA GLU A 286 -26.88 -25.13 17.93
C GLU A 286 -26.07 -23.85 18.18
N LEU A 287 -26.57 -22.96 19.05
CA LEU A 287 -25.88 -21.73 19.44
C LEU A 287 -24.59 -22.02 20.24
N GLN A 288 -24.65 -22.97 21.17
CA GLN A 288 -23.48 -23.40 21.95
C GLN A 288 -22.43 -24.09 21.08
N ALA A 289 -22.86 -24.87 20.09
CA ALA A 289 -21.98 -25.55 19.14
C ALA A 289 -21.26 -24.54 18.24
N ALA A 290 -21.98 -23.51 17.77
CA ALA A 290 -21.38 -22.40 17.03
C ALA A 290 -20.36 -21.62 17.89
N ALA A 291 -20.69 -21.32 19.15
CA ALA A 291 -19.77 -20.70 20.09
C ALA A 291 -18.54 -21.58 20.36
N ALA A 292 -18.72 -22.89 20.57
CA ALA A 292 -17.62 -23.84 20.78
C ALA A 292 -16.67 -23.88 19.59
N ARG A 293 -17.19 -23.98 18.35
CA ARG A 293 -16.37 -23.95 17.13
C ARG A 293 -15.54 -22.68 17.07
N ARG A 294 -16.17 -21.52 17.24
CA ARG A 294 -15.51 -20.21 17.21
C ARG A 294 -14.41 -20.08 18.26
N MET A 295 -14.69 -20.46 19.51
CA MET A 295 -13.72 -20.42 20.61
C MET A 295 -12.53 -21.35 20.37
N LEU A 296 -12.79 -22.60 19.98
CA LEU A 296 -11.72 -23.57 19.74
C LEU A 296 -10.81 -23.11 18.61
N LEU A 297 -11.38 -22.58 17.53
CA LEU A 297 -10.65 -22.00 16.41
C LEU A 297 -9.77 -20.81 16.84
N ARG A 298 -10.26 -19.95 17.74
CA ARG A 298 -9.49 -18.84 18.31
C ARG A 298 -8.27 -19.30 19.11
N LEU A 299 -8.26 -20.51 19.65
CA LEU A 299 -7.16 -21.10 20.43
C LEU A 299 -6.12 -21.84 19.57
N VAL A 300 -6.25 -21.78 18.24
CA VAL A 300 -5.31 -22.38 17.29
C VAL A 300 -4.48 -21.29 16.62
N ALA A 301 -3.18 -21.54 16.50
CA ALA A 301 -2.28 -20.79 15.65
C ALA A 301 -1.86 -21.70 14.48
N PRO A 302 -2.41 -21.48 13.27
CA PRO A 302 -2.06 -22.28 12.11
C PRO A 302 -0.58 -22.17 11.77
N GLY A 303 0.06 -23.31 11.57
CA GLY A 303 1.48 -23.35 11.18
C GLY A 303 1.71 -22.86 9.75
N ASP A 304 2.91 -22.38 9.45
CA ASP A 304 3.35 -22.01 8.09
C ASP A 304 4.51 -22.91 7.69
N GLY A 305 4.18 -24.08 7.12
CA GLY A 305 5.13 -25.17 6.90
C GLY A 305 5.47 -26.00 8.15
N THR A 306 4.95 -25.62 9.32
CA THR A 306 5.01 -26.40 10.57
C THR A 306 3.62 -26.97 10.93
N PRO A 307 3.54 -27.98 11.81
CA PRO A 307 2.26 -28.42 12.39
C PRO A 307 1.56 -27.28 13.13
N ASP A 308 0.23 -27.33 13.17
CA ASP A 308 -0.58 -26.37 13.92
C ASP A 308 -0.22 -26.38 15.41
N THR A 309 -0.26 -25.19 16.01
CA THR A 309 0.09 -24.98 17.41
C THR A 309 -1.12 -24.49 18.18
N ARG A 310 -1.16 -24.80 19.48
CA ARG A 310 -2.13 -24.15 20.38
C ARG A 310 -1.64 -22.73 20.70
N ARG A 311 -2.56 -21.86 21.08
CA ARG A 311 -2.21 -20.57 21.68
C ARG A 311 -3.13 -20.22 22.83
N PRO A 312 -2.63 -19.49 23.83
CA PRO A 312 -3.49 -18.86 24.81
C PRO A 312 -4.25 -17.69 24.16
N ALA A 313 -5.49 -17.49 24.57
CA ALA A 313 -6.30 -16.32 24.23
C ALA A 313 -6.87 -15.70 25.50
N GLU A 314 -7.05 -14.38 25.49
CA GLU A 314 -7.73 -13.69 26.59
C GLU A 314 -9.22 -14.04 26.58
N ARG A 315 -9.84 -14.06 27.77
CA ARG A 315 -11.28 -14.38 27.87
C ARG A 315 -12.17 -13.43 27.05
N GLY A 316 -11.84 -12.13 27.02
CA GLY A 316 -12.58 -11.15 26.21
C GLY A 316 -12.44 -11.38 24.71
N GLU A 317 -11.39 -12.08 24.28
CA GLU A 317 -11.16 -12.43 22.86
C GLU A 317 -12.04 -13.60 22.41
N LEU A 318 -12.47 -14.45 23.34
CA LEU A 318 -13.35 -15.58 23.09
C LEU A 318 -14.83 -15.22 23.17
N GLN A 319 -15.15 -14.03 23.69
CA GLN A 319 -16.52 -13.60 23.89
C GLN A 319 -17.06 -12.90 22.64
N ALA A 320 -18.20 -13.39 22.16
CA ALA A 320 -18.97 -12.72 21.10
C ALA A 320 -19.56 -11.42 21.62
N SER A 321 -19.92 -10.54 20.69
CA SER A 321 -20.76 -9.37 20.98
C SER A 321 -22.14 -9.75 21.58
N SER A 322 -22.68 -10.94 21.28
CA SER A 322 -23.94 -11.47 21.85
C SER A 322 -23.77 -12.32 23.13
N GLY A 323 -22.58 -12.88 23.38
CA GLY A 323 -22.02 -13.35 24.66
C GLY A 323 -22.77 -14.41 25.51
N GLN A 324 -24.04 -14.70 25.26
CA GLN A 324 -24.91 -15.35 26.24
C GLN A 324 -24.60 -16.85 26.45
N GLU A 325 -24.11 -17.53 25.41
CA GLU A 325 -23.77 -18.96 25.44
C GLU A 325 -22.28 -19.26 25.68
N ASP A 326 -21.45 -18.22 25.79
CA ASP A 326 -19.99 -18.38 25.83
C ASP A 326 -19.52 -19.01 27.15
N THR A 327 -20.12 -18.62 28.28
CA THR A 327 -19.71 -19.11 29.60
C THR A 327 -20.05 -20.60 29.82
N PRO A 328 -21.28 -21.08 29.55
CA PRO A 328 -21.61 -22.51 29.65
C PRO A 328 -20.71 -23.41 28.78
N VAL A 329 -20.33 -22.94 27.59
CA VAL A 329 -19.44 -23.68 26.68
C VAL A 329 -18.03 -23.78 27.26
N LEU A 330 -17.46 -22.67 27.71
CA LEU A 330 -16.14 -22.67 28.36
C LEU A 330 -16.11 -23.59 29.59
N GLU A 331 -17.13 -23.51 30.44
CA GLU A 331 -17.26 -24.38 31.62
C GLU A 331 -17.36 -25.86 31.26
N ALA A 332 -18.15 -26.20 30.23
CA ALA A 332 -18.31 -27.58 29.78
C ALA A 332 -17.00 -28.16 29.19
N LEU A 333 -16.31 -27.38 28.35
CA LEU A 333 -15.03 -27.78 27.75
C LEU A 333 -13.91 -27.89 28.80
N ALA A 334 -13.88 -26.99 29.80
CA ALA A 334 -12.94 -27.05 30.91
C ALA A 334 -13.21 -28.23 31.84
N ARG A 335 -14.48 -28.50 32.17
CA ARG A 335 -14.87 -29.68 32.98
C ARG A 335 -14.47 -30.99 32.30
N ALA A 336 -14.54 -31.02 30.97
CA ALA A 336 -14.07 -32.14 30.16
C ALA A 336 -12.54 -32.21 30.01
N ARG A 337 -11.79 -31.26 30.58
CA ARG A 337 -10.33 -31.13 30.46
C ARG A 337 -9.84 -30.98 29.02
N LEU A 338 -10.64 -30.31 28.19
CA LEU A 338 -10.26 -29.92 26.83
C LEU A 338 -9.66 -28.50 26.81
N LEU A 339 -10.08 -27.65 27.76
CA LEU A 339 -9.52 -26.32 28.01
C LEU A 339 -8.94 -26.20 29.43
N THR A 340 -7.90 -25.38 29.56
CA THR A 340 -7.44 -24.82 30.83
C THR A 340 -7.94 -23.38 30.93
N LEU A 341 -8.49 -23.02 32.08
CA LEU A 341 -8.97 -21.67 32.38
C LEU A 341 -8.06 -21.08 33.46
N ASP A 342 -7.29 -20.07 33.10
CA ASP A 342 -6.58 -19.20 34.05
C ASP A 342 -7.40 -17.92 34.27
N ASN A 343 -7.10 -17.12 35.28
CA ASN A 343 -7.82 -15.90 35.65
C ASN A 343 -8.05 -14.95 34.47
N THR A 344 -7.10 -14.86 33.55
CA THR A 344 -7.13 -13.95 32.39
C THR A 344 -7.12 -14.67 31.05
N SER A 345 -6.58 -15.90 30.99
CA SER A 345 -6.35 -16.62 29.74
C SER A 345 -7.10 -17.95 29.67
N VAL A 346 -7.39 -18.37 28.44
CA VAL A 346 -7.96 -19.66 28.10
C VAL A 346 -7.01 -20.33 27.11
N GLU A 347 -6.76 -21.61 27.31
CA GLU A 347 -5.86 -22.37 26.45
C GLU A 347 -6.38 -23.80 26.24
N LEU A 348 -6.09 -24.40 25.08
CA LEU A 348 -6.24 -25.84 24.89
C LEU A 348 -5.32 -26.60 25.84
N VAL A 349 -5.83 -27.63 26.51
CA VAL A 349 -5.02 -28.42 27.47
C VAL A 349 -3.80 -29.04 26.79
N HIS A 350 -3.94 -29.52 25.55
CA HIS A 350 -2.83 -30.08 24.79
C HIS A 350 -3.03 -29.95 23.27
N GLU A 351 -1.93 -29.80 22.52
CA GLU A 351 -1.92 -29.81 21.03
C GLU A 351 -2.42 -31.13 20.42
N ALA A 352 -2.49 -32.21 21.20
CA ALA A 352 -2.96 -33.51 20.71
C ALA A 352 -4.44 -33.44 20.31
N LEU A 353 -5.19 -32.46 20.82
CA LEU A 353 -6.56 -32.18 20.40
C LEU A 353 -6.65 -31.75 18.94
N LEU A 354 -5.66 -31.00 18.45
CA LEU A 354 -5.64 -30.46 17.08
C LEU A 354 -5.56 -31.59 16.04
N THR A 355 -4.84 -32.66 16.38
CA THR A 355 -4.69 -33.83 15.53
C THR A 355 -5.76 -34.87 15.84
N ALA A 356 -5.91 -35.30 17.09
CA ALA A 356 -6.75 -36.45 17.45
C ALA A 356 -8.25 -36.22 17.27
N TRP A 357 -8.74 -34.97 17.18
CA TRP A 357 -10.17 -34.69 17.00
C TRP A 357 -10.51 -34.33 15.54
N PRO A 358 -11.13 -35.23 14.76
CA PRO A 358 -11.31 -35.03 13.31
C PRO A 358 -12.15 -33.80 12.95
N ARG A 359 -13.17 -33.49 13.76
CA ARG A 359 -14.05 -32.32 13.54
C ARG A 359 -13.26 -31.01 13.67
N LEU A 360 -12.47 -30.87 14.72
CA LEU A 360 -11.63 -29.69 14.92
C LEU A 360 -10.59 -29.56 13.81
N ARG A 361 -9.95 -30.69 13.43
CA ARG A 361 -9.02 -30.72 12.30
C ARG A 361 -9.66 -30.23 11.00
N GLY A 362 -10.89 -30.68 10.70
CA GLY A 362 -11.65 -30.24 9.54
C GLY A 362 -11.97 -28.75 9.55
N TRP A 363 -12.29 -28.18 10.72
CA TRP A 363 -12.48 -26.73 10.87
C TRP A 363 -11.19 -25.95 10.63
N ILE A 364 -10.07 -26.39 11.22
CA ILE A 364 -8.76 -25.73 11.06
C ILE A 364 -8.35 -25.69 9.60
N GLU A 365 -8.51 -26.80 8.88
CA GLU A 365 -8.17 -26.89 7.45
C GLU A 365 -9.04 -25.95 6.60
N THR A 366 -10.35 -25.92 6.87
CA THR A 366 -11.31 -25.09 6.13
C THR A 366 -11.09 -23.59 6.38
N ASP A 367 -10.78 -23.21 7.61
CA ASP A 367 -10.70 -21.80 8.04
C ASP A 367 -9.25 -21.28 8.12
N ARG A 368 -8.24 -22.00 7.62
CA ARG A 368 -6.81 -21.70 7.86
C ARG A 368 -6.40 -20.26 7.51
N GLU A 369 -6.76 -19.79 6.33
CA GLU A 369 -6.47 -18.41 5.91
C GLU A 369 -7.27 -17.39 6.73
N ARG A 370 -8.55 -17.70 6.99
CA ARG A 370 -9.42 -16.86 7.81
C ARG A 370 -8.87 -16.67 9.22
N LEU A 371 -8.35 -17.72 9.85
CA LEU A 371 -7.70 -17.69 11.17
C LEU A 371 -6.48 -16.75 11.19
N ARG A 372 -5.66 -16.78 10.14
CA ARG A 372 -4.48 -15.91 10.00
C ARG A 372 -4.87 -14.44 9.89
N VAL A 373 -5.88 -14.14 9.07
CA VAL A 373 -6.40 -12.77 8.91
C VAL A 373 -7.07 -12.30 10.21
N HIS A 374 -7.84 -13.18 10.87
CA HIS A 374 -8.50 -12.88 12.14
C HIS A 374 -7.49 -12.45 13.19
N ARG A 375 -6.44 -13.25 13.37
CA ARG A 375 -5.40 -12.95 14.36
C ARG A 375 -4.75 -11.58 14.13
N ARG A 376 -4.40 -11.27 12.87
CA ARG A 376 -3.84 -9.96 12.52
C ARG A 376 -4.83 -8.84 12.81
N LEU A 377 -6.13 -9.06 12.57
CA LEU A 377 -7.19 -8.10 12.89
C LEU A 377 -7.28 -7.86 14.41
N THR A 378 -7.25 -8.90 15.23
CA THR A 378 -7.27 -8.79 16.69
C THR A 378 -6.08 -7.98 17.22
N GLU A 379 -4.87 -8.29 16.75
CA GLU A 379 -3.64 -7.59 17.14
C GLU A 379 -3.68 -6.11 16.72
N ALA A 380 -4.15 -5.82 15.50
CA ALA A 380 -4.30 -4.45 15.01
C ALA A 380 -5.36 -3.65 15.78
N ALA A 381 -6.49 -4.28 16.11
CA ALA A 381 -7.57 -3.64 16.87
C ALA A 381 -7.12 -3.30 18.30
N ARG A 382 -6.37 -4.19 18.96
CA ARG A 382 -5.74 -3.91 20.27
C ARG A 382 -4.74 -2.76 20.17
N THR A 383 -3.85 -2.79 19.18
CA THR A 383 -2.86 -1.73 18.96
C THR A 383 -3.54 -0.37 18.72
N TRP A 384 -4.63 -0.36 17.97
CA TRP A 384 -5.43 0.85 17.73
C TRP A 384 -6.08 1.37 19.02
N GLU A 385 -6.62 0.49 19.88
CA GLU A 385 -7.12 0.89 21.20
C GLU A 385 -6.02 1.46 22.10
N ASP A 386 -4.86 0.79 22.17
CA ASP A 386 -3.71 1.21 22.96
C ASP A 386 -3.15 2.58 22.52
N LEU A 387 -3.23 2.89 21.23
CA LEU A 387 -2.84 4.18 20.65
C LEU A 387 -3.94 5.26 20.80
N GLY A 388 -4.98 5.01 21.59
CA GLY A 388 -6.06 5.98 21.79
C GLY A 388 -6.94 6.17 20.55
N ARG A 389 -7.07 5.13 19.73
CA ARG A 389 -7.88 5.08 18.50
C ARG A 389 -7.39 6.00 17.37
N ASP A 390 -6.06 6.14 17.24
CA ASP A 390 -5.43 6.91 16.16
C ASP A 390 -5.86 6.46 14.74
N PRO A 391 -6.40 7.36 13.89
CA PRO A 391 -6.70 7.08 12.48
C PRO A 391 -5.49 6.59 11.67
N GLY A 392 -4.26 6.89 12.10
CA GLY A 392 -3.02 6.39 11.50
C GLY A 392 -2.92 4.86 11.51
N ALA A 393 -3.46 4.21 12.55
CA ALA A 393 -3.36 2.77 12.78
C ALA A 393 -4.47 1.93 12.10
N LEU A 394 -5.46 2.57 11.46
CA LEU A 394 -6.55 1.89 10.75
C LEU A 394 -6.04 1.11 9.54
N TYR A 395 -6.78 0.05 9.18
CA TYR A 395 -6.47 -0.73 7.98
C TYR A 395 -6.69 0.09 6.70
N ARG A 396 -5.76 -0.06 5.75
CA ARG A 396 -5.81 0.57 4.43
C ARG A 396 -5.38 -0.43 3.35
N GLY A 397 -5.81 -0.18 2.11
CA GLY A 397 -5.40 -0.96 0.94
C GLY A 397 -5.69 -2.45 1.07
N SER A 398 -4.72 -3.29 0.72
CA SER A 398 -4.88 -4.76 0.70
C SER A 398 -5.27 -5.35 2.05
N ARG A 399 -4.75 -4.83 3.17
CA ARG A 399 -5.10 -5.32 4.52
C ARG A 399 -6.58 -5.15 4.83
N LEU A 400 -7.18 -4.04 4.40
CA LEU A 400 -8.61 -3.77 4.59
C LEU A 400 -9.45 -4.69 3.70
N VAL A 401 -9.11 -4.79 2.42
CA VAL A 401 -9.83 -5.63 1.44
C VAL A 401 -9.84 -7.09 1.88
N THR A 402 -8.68 -7.65 2.27
CA THR A 402 -8.60 -9.04 2.75
C THR A 402 -9.41 -9.26 4.03
N ALA A 403 -9.42 -8.29 4.95
CA ALA A 403 -10.25 -8.39 6.17
C ALA A 403 -11.75 -8.33 5.84
N GLU A 404 -12.16 -7.47 4.90
CA GLU A 404 -13.54 -7.39 4.43
C GLU A 404 -13.99 -8.68 3.75
N GLU A 405 -13.20 -9.24 2.84
CA GLU A 405 -13.53 -10.52 2.18
C GLU A 405 -13.75 -11.65 3.19
N CYS A 406 -12.98 -11.66 4.29
CA CYS A 406 -13.06 -12.70 5.31
C CYS A 406 -14.19 -12.51 6.34
N PHE A 407 -14.64 -11.27 6.58
CA PHE A 407 -15.52 -10.95 7.71
C PHE A 407 -16.76 -10.10 7.38
N SER A 408 -16.86 -9.49 6.20
CA SER A 408 -18.02 -8.67 5.80
C SER A 408 -19.26 -9.49 5.44
N SER A 409 -19.08 -10.75 5.04
CA SER A 409 -20.15 -11.64 4.59
C SER A 409 -20.55 -12.72 5.62
N GLY A 410 -19.87 -12.75 6.77
CA GLY A 410 -20.08 -13.75 7.82
C GLY A 410 -21.07 -13.29 8.90
N PRO A 411 -21.49 -14.19 9.81
CA PRO A 411 -22.23 -13.80 11.00
C PRO A 411 -21.42 -12.77 11.80
N ALA A 412 -22.03 -11.65 12.17
CA ALA A 412 -21.41 -10.61 13.02
C ALA A 412 -20.93 -11.14 14.39
N GLU A 413 -21.27 -12.38 14.72
CA GLU A 413 -20.94 -13.08 15.98
C GLU A 413 -19.49 -13.59 16.04
N ASP A 414 -18.77 -13.63 14.91
CA ASP A 414 -17.38 -14.11 14.88
C ASP A 414 -16.37 -13.09 15.42
N LEU A 415 -16.67 -11.80 15.29
CA LEU A 415 -15.80 -10.71 15.74
C LEU A 415 -16.12 -10.27 17.17
N THR A 416 -15.09 -9.89 17.91
CA THR A 416 -15.28 -9.16 19.18
C THR A 416 -15.81 -7.76 18.91
N ALA A 417 -16.37 -7.11 19.93
CA ALA A 417 -16.86 -5.73 19.80
C ALA A 417 -15.76 -4.77 19.33
N LEU A 418 -14.53 -4.95 19.84
CA LEU A 418 -13.37 -4.15 19.45
C LEU A 418 -12.95 -4.41 17.99
N GLU A 419 -12.88 -5.66 17.56
CA GLU A 419 -12.55 -6.01 16.17
C GLU A 419 -13.57 -5.46 15.19
N HIS A 420 -14.86 -5.59 15.51
CA HIS A 420 -15.94 -5.05 14.70
C HIS A 420 -15.86 -3.53 14.62
N GLN A 421 -15.60 -2.85 15.74
CA GLN A 421 -15.43 -1.41 15.78
C GLN A 421 -14.21 -0.96 14.94
N PHE A 422 -13.09 -1.65 15.05
CA PHE A 422 -11.87 -1.35 14.29
C PHE A 422 -12.10 -1.51 12.78
N LEU A 423 -12.73 -2.62 12.37
CA LEU A 423 -13.01 -2.89 10.95
C LEU A 423 -13.99 -1.87 10.37
N THR A 424 -15.09 -1.59 11.07
CA THR A 424 -16.08 -0.59 10.63
C THR A 424 -15.50 0.84 10.60
N THR A 425 -14.63 1.20 11.54
CA THR A 425 -13.92 2.49 11.50
C THR A 425 -12.95 2.55 10.32
N SER A 426 -12.28 1.44 10.01
CA SER A 426 -11.37 1.36 8.85
C SER A 426 -12.12 1.48 7.51
N THR A 427 -13.27 0.81 7.36
CA THR A 427 -14.08 0.88 6.14
C THR A 427 -14.69 2.27 5.96
N THR A 428 -15.26 2.85 7.01
CA THR A 428 -15.81 4.21 6.96
C THR A 428 -14.75 5.27 6.66
N ALA A 429 -13.52 5.11 7.18
CA ALA A 429 -12.41 5.99 6.84
C ALA A 429 -12.03 5.91 5.34
N ARG A 430 -11.96 4.70 4.76
CA ARG A 430 -11.75 4.54 3.31
C ARG A 430 -12.83 5.25 2.51
N ASP A 431 -14.10 5.02 2.84
CA ASP A 431 -15.22 5.59 2.10
C ASP A 431 -15.19 7.14 2.16
N GLN A 432 -14.76 7.71 3.29
CA GLN A 432 -14.54 9.15 3.43
C GLN A 432 -13.37 9.67 2.57
N GLU A 433 -12.24 8.96 2.53
CA GLU A 433 -11.09 9.29 1.68
C GLU A 433 -11.47 9.25 0.18
N GLU A 434 -12.19 8.22 -0.25
CA GLU A 434 -12.68 8.08 -1.63
C GLU A 434 -13.66 9.20 -2.00
N HIS A 435 -14.59 9.53 -1.10
CA HIS A 435 -15.51 10.64 -1.30
C HIS A 435 -14.78 12.00 -1.37
N ALA A 436 -13.73 12.21 -0.57
CA ALA A 436 -12.92 13.42 -0.62
C ALA A 436 -12.14 13.52 -1.95
N ALA A 437 -11.55 12.42 -2.42
CA ALA A 437 -10.88 12.35 -3.72
C ALA A 437 -11.85 12.59 -4.89
N ALA A 438 -13.08 12.07 -4.82
CA ALA A 438 -14.11 12.35 -5.81
C ALA A 438 -14.53 13.83 -5.84
N ARG A 439 -14.57 14.51 -4.68
CA ARG A 439 -14.89 15.95 -4.61
C ARG A 439 -13.81 16.81 -5.24
N THR A 440 -12.52 16.52 -5.01
CA THR A 440 -11.40 17.30 -5.58
C THR A 440 -11.33 17.14 -7.09
N THR A 441 -11.48 15.92 -7.61
CA THR A 441 -11.52 15.66 -9.06
C THR A 441 -12.72 16.34 -9.74
N ARG A 442 -13.90 16.31 -9.12
CA ARG A 442 -15.07 17.07 -9.61
C ARG A 442 -14.79 18.58 -9.63
N ARG A 443 -14.22 19.15 -8.57
CA ARG A 443 -13.85 20.58 -8.52
C ARG A 443 -12.86 20.95 -9.63
N LEU A 444 -11.82 20.15 -9.83
CA LEU A 444 -10.85 20.37 -10.90
C LEU A 444 -11.49 20.30 -12.30
N ARG A 445 -12.38 19.32 -12.55
CA ARG A 445 -13.14 19.24 -13.80
C ARG A 445 -14.04 20.44 -14.02
N THR A 446 -14.72 20.93 -12.98
CA THR A 446 -15.55 22.15 -13.09
C THR A 446 -14.71 23.38 -13.38
N LEU A 447 -13.54 23.53 -12.74
CA LEU A 447 -12.62 24.64 -13.01
C LEU A 447 -12.04 24.58 -14.44
N SER A 448 -11.66 23.39 -14.92
CA SER A 448 -11.18 23.26 -16.30
C SER A 448 -12.27 23.56 -17.34
N ALA A 449 -13.53 23.19 -17.05
CA ALA A 449 -14.66 23.47 -17.94
C ALA A 449 -14.97 24.98 -17.98
N THR A 450 -15.03 25.66 -16.83
CA THR A 450 -15.25 27.11 -16.80
C THR A 450 -14.12 27.87 -17.50
N LEU A 451 -12.87 27.47 -17.29
CA LEU A 451 -11.71 28.10 -17.94
C LEU A 451 -11.72 27.89 -19.46
N SER A 452 -12.16 26.71 -19.93
CA SER A 452 -12.36 26.44 -21.37
C SER A 452 -13.46 27.31 -21.97
N VAL A 453 -14.59 27.49 -21.26
CA VAL A 453 -15.67 28.39 -21.70
C VAL A 453 -15.19 29.84 -21.79
N PHE A 454 -14.45 30.31 -20.78
CA PHE A 454 -13.83 31.65 -20.81
C PHE A 454 -12.87 31.83 -21.98
N LEU A 455 -12.05 30.81 -22.28
CA LEU A 455 -11.14 30.84 -23.42
C LEU A 455 -11.90 30.94 -24.75
N VAL A 456 -12.97 30.14 -24.93
CA VAL A 456 -13.81 30.20 -26.13
C VAL A 456 -14.47 31.57 -26.28
N LEU A 457 -15.03 32.12 -25.21
CA LEU A 457 -15.62 33.46 -25.21
C LEU A 457 -14.58 34.55 -25.55
N ALA A 458 -13.37 34.44 -25.02
CA ALA A 458 -12.29 35.38 -25.33
C ALA A 458 -11.85 35.29 -26.80
N VAL A 459 -11.76 34.09 -27.36
CA VAL A 459 -11.46 33.87 -28.79
C VAL A 459 -12.58 34.43 -29.68
N ILE A 460 -13.85 34.20 -29.33
CA ILE A 460 -14.99 34.76 -30.06
C ILE A 460 -14.98 36.28 -30.00
N ALA A 461 -14.78 36.88 -28.83
CA ALA A 461 -14.68 38.33 -28.68
C ALA A 461 -13.51 38.90 -29.50
N GLY A 462 -12.35 38.24 -29.51
CA GLY A 462 -11.20 38.60 -30.32
C GLY A 462 -11.48 38.53 -31.84
N LEU A 463 -12.19 37.49 -32.30
CA LEU A 463 -12.62 37.35 -33.69
C LEU A 463 -13.60 38.44 -34.12
N ILE A 464 -14.56 38.78 -33.25
CA ILE A 464 -15.52 39.88 -33.50
C ILE A 464 -14.77 41.21 -33.63
N ALA A 465 -13.85 41.51 -32.71
CA ALA A 465 -13.05 42.74 -32.73
C ALA A 465 -12.18 42.84 -34.00
N TRP A 466 -11.57 41.73 -34.44
CA TRP A 466 -10.79 41.68 -35.68
C TRP A 466 -11.68 42.02 -36.89
N ASN A 467 -12.84 41.38 -37.02
CA ASN A 467 -13.70 41.58 -38.19
C ASN A 467 -14.20 43.03 -38.31
N GLN A 468 -14.50 43.67 -37.17
CA GLN A 468 -14.92 45.07 -37.13
C GLN A 468 -13.81 46.04 -37.62
N SER A 469 -12.56 45.79 -37.24
CA SER A 469 -11.40 46.58 -37.70
C SER A 469 -11.22 46.51 -39.22
N ARG A 470 -11.33 45.30 -39.81
CA ARG A 470 -11.25 45.10 -41.26
C ARG A 470 -12.33 45.87 -42.03
N VAL A 471 -13.55 45.96 -41.50
CA VAL A 471 -14.64 46.72 -42.13
C VAL A 471 -14.38 48.22 -42.06
N SER A 472 -13.88 48.71 -40.92
CA SER A 472 -13.56 50.14 -40.75
C SER A 472 -12.48 50.64 -41.70
N ASP A 473 -11.44 49.83 -41.97
CA ASP A 473 -10.36 50.20 -42.88
C ASP A 473 -10.83 50.30 -44.33
N ARG A 474 -11.74 49.41 -44.75
CA ARG A 474 -12.36 49.48 -46.09
C ARG A 474 -13.16 50.78 -46.28
N GLN A 475 -13.90 51.21 -45.26
CA GLN A 475 -14.67 52.46 -45.31
C GLN A 475 -13.76 53.69 -45.44
N ARG A 476 -12.63 53.73 -44.71
CA ARG A 476 -11.65 54.83 -44.80
C ARG A 476 -11.05 54.96 -46.19
N GLN A 477 -10.70 53.84 -46.83
CA GLN A 477 -10.14 53.83 -48.18
C GLN A 477 -11.15 54.34 -49.23
N ALA A 478 -12.41 53.89 -49.15
CA ALA A 478 -13.47 54.35 -50.05
C ALA A 478 -13.74 55.87 -49.92
N ALA A 479 -13.73 56.40 -48.69
CA ALA A 479 -13.93 57.83 -48.44
C ALA A 479 -12.80 58.69 -49.04
N ASN A 480 -11.55 58.24 -48.94
CA ASN A 480 -10.40 58.96 -49.50
C ASN A 480 -10.43 58.98 -51.04
N ALA A 481 -10.79 57.86 -51.67
CA ALA A 481 -10.91 57.78 -53.13
C ALA A 481 -12.00 58.72 -53.66
N ALA A 482 -13.16 58.78 -52.99
CA ALA A 482 -14.25 59.70 -53.36
C ALA A 482 -13.83 61.17 -53.26
N ARG A 483 -13.04 61.53 -52.24
CA ARG A 483 -12.51 62.90 -52.07
C ARG A 483 -11.56 63.31 -53.21
N GLN A 484 -10.67 62.42 -53.65
CA GLN A 484 -9.75 62.69 -54.75
C GLN A 484 -10.47 62.92 -56.09
N VAL A 485 -11.52 62.13 -56.37
CA VAL A 485 -12.37 62.31 -57.56
C VAL A 485 -13.06 63.68 -57.54
N ALA A 486 -13.60 64.09 -56.39
CA ALA A 486 -14.26 65.39 -56.25
C ALA A 486 -13.28 66.56 -56.49
N LEU A 487 -12.08 66.50 -55.91
CA LEU A 487 -11.04 67.51 -56.12
C LEU A 487 -10.58 67.60 -57.59
N SER A 488 -10.39 66.46 -58.25
CA SER A 488 -10.06 66.40 -59.68
C SER A 488 -11.13 67.11 -60.53
N ARG A 489 -12.42 66.83 -60.28
CA ARG A 489 -13.54 67.50 -60.99
C ARG A 489 -13.56 69.00 -60.75
N GLN A 490 -13.29 69.45 -59.53
CA GLN A 490 -13.24 70.87 -59.19
C GLN A 490 -12.12 71.59 -59.94
N LEU A 491 -10.92 71.00 -59.96
CA LEU A 491 -9.76 71.54 -60.69
C LEU A 491 -10.01 71.59 -62.20
N ALA A 492 -10.65 70.57 -62.76
CA ALA A 492 -11.04 70.53 -64.17
C ALA A 492 -12.05 71.65 -64.52
N ALA A 493 -13.04 71.88 -63.66
CA ALA A 493 -14.02 72.95 -63.85
C ALA A 493 -13.37 74.35 -63.76
N GLN A 494 -12.43 74.55 -62.84
CA GLN A 494 -11.66 75.81 -62.75
C GLN A 494 -10.76 76.02 -63.97
N SER A 495 -10.14 74.97 -64.49
CA SER A 495 -9.39 75.05 -65.75
C SER A 495 -10.28 75.51 -66.90
N ALA A 496 -11.47 74.89 -67.05
CA ALA A 496 -12.40 75.21 -68.13
C ALA A 496 -12.91 76.67 -68.08
N SER A 497 -13.14 77.23 -66.89
CA SER A 497 -13.58 78.63 -66.77
C SER A 497 -12.46 79.65 -67.07
N LEU A 498 -11.21 79.28 -66.80
CA LEU A 498 -10.05 80.15 -67.01
C LEU A 498 -9.52 80.10 -68.45
N ILE A 499 -9.96 79.16 -69.26
CA ILE A 499 -9.40 78.90 -70.59
C ILE A 499 -9.45 80.13 -71.52
N GLY A 500 -10.49 80.97 -71.41
CA GLY A 500 -10.67 82.18 -72.20
C GLY A 500 -10.00 83.43 -71.63
N THR A 501 -9.62 83.43 -70.35
CA THR A 501 -9.05 84.62 -69.66
C THR A 501 -7.56 84.46 -69.34
N ASN A 502 -7.15 83.27 -68.91
CA ASN A 502 -5.76 82.94 -68.55
C ASN A 502 -5.40 81.49 -68.95
N SER A 503 -4.94 81.34 -70.19
CA SER A 503 -4.63 80.05 -70.82
C SER A 503 -3.53 79.24 -70.11
N ASP A 504 -2.54 79.91 -69.52
CA ASP A 504 -1.41 79.23 -68.86
C ASP A 504 -1.85 78.56 -67.55
N LEU A 505 -2.63 79.27 -66.74
CA LEU A 505 -3.18 78.72 -65.49
C LEU A 505 -4.21 77.62 -65.78
N ALA A 506 -5.04 77.81 -66.81
CA ALA A 506 -5.99 76.80 -67.25
C ALA A 506 -5.30 75.47 -67.61
N SER A 507 -4.17 75.54 -68.33
CA SER A 507 -3.39 74.36 -68.71
C SER A 507 -2.76 73.65 -67.52
N LEU A 508 -2.22 74.40 -66.54
CA LEU A 508 -1.66 73.81 -65.32
C LEU A 508 -2.73 73.14 -64.46
N LEU A 509 -3.90 73.75 -64.31
CA LEU A 509 -5.02 73.19 -63.58
C LEU A 509 -5.57 71.92 -64.24
N ALA A 510 -5.61 71.87 -65.58
CA ALA A 510 -6.01 70.67 -66.32
C ALA A 510 -5.07 69.48 -66.04
N ILE A 511 -3.76 69.72 -66.08
CA ILE A 511 -2.75 68.70 -65.76
C ILE A 511 -2.88 68.26 -64.30
N HIS A 512 -3.09 69.20 -63.38
CA HIS A 512 -3.22 68.89 -61.97
C HIS A 512 -4.50 68.10 -61.65
N ALA A 513 -5.62 68.43 -62.32
CA ALA A 513 -6.87 67.70 -62.25
C ALA A 513 -6.66 66.22 -62.65
N TYR A 514 -6.02 65.99 -63.79
CA TYR A 514 -5.78 64.63 -64.32
C TYR A 514 -4.86 63.81 -63.41
N ARG A 515 -3.81 64.43 -62.85
CA ARG A 515 -2.89 63.77 -61.90
C ARG A 515 -3.52 63.46 -60.55
N THR A 516 -4.47 64.27 -60.10
CA THR A 516 -5.18 64.05 -58.83
C THR A 516 -6.11 62.85 -58.93
N SER A 517 -6.85 62.74 -60.03
CA SER A 517 -7.60 61.55 -60.43
C SER A 517 -7.97 61.68 -61.91
N PRO A 518 -7.81 60.64 -62.74
CA PRO A 518 -8.21 60.67 -64.14
C PRO A 518 -9.74 60.57 -64.25
N THR A 519 -10.42 61.72 -64.15
CA THR A 519 -11.86 61.83 -64.35
C THR A 519 -12.16 62.23 -65.80
N SER A 520 -13.35 61.92 -66.31
CA SER A 520 -13.75 62.36 -67.66
C SER A 520 -13.66 63.89 -67.79
N GLN A 521 -14.06 64.63 -66.75
CA GLN A 521 -13.96 66.09 -66.68
C GLN A 521 -12.51 66.58 -66.78
N ALA A 522 -11.57 65.94 -66.06
CA ALA A 522 -10.16 66.30 -66.11
C ALA A 522 -9.54 66.02 -67.50
N LEU A 523 -9.99 64.95 -68.16
CA LEU A 523 -9.52 64.56 -69.48
C LEU A 523 -10.02 65.54 -70.56
N GLU A 524 -11.27 65.98 -70.47
CA GLU A 524 -11.85 67.02 -71.34
C GLU A 524 -11.18 68.39 -71.14
N SER A 525 -10.95 68.78 -69.88
CA SER A 525 -10.19 69.99 -69.54
C SER A 525 -8.76 69.95 -70.09
N LEU A 526 -8.10 68.78 -70.04
CA LEU A 526 -6.76 68.59 -70.60
C LEU A 526 -6.77 68.74 -72.12
N HIS A 527 -7.71 68.09 -72.82
CA HIS A 527 -7.82 68.22 -74.27
C HIS A 527 -8.14 69.64 -74.72
N SER A 528 -9.04 70.34 -74.03
CA SER A 528 -9.38 71.72 -74.37
C SER A 528 -8.18 72.66 -74.16
N ALA A 529 -7.40 72.48 -73.10
CA ALA A 529 -6.19 73.27 -72.85
C ALA A 529 -5.12 73.10 -73.94
N VAL A 530 -4.99 71.91 -74.54
CA VAL A 530 -4.02 71.66 -75.63
C VAL A 530 -4.33 72.47 -76.90
N GLY A 531 -5.59 72.83 -77.13
CA GLY A 531 -6.03 73.56 -78.33
C GLY A 531 -5.84 75.08 -78.30
N VAL A 532 -5.38 75.66 -77.18
CA VAL A 532 -5.33 77.12 -77.00
C VAL A 532 -3.96 77.68 -77.39
N PRO A 533 -3.87 78.69 -78.28
CA PRO A 533 -2.59 79.30 -78.64
C PRO A 533 -1.97 80.03 -77.45
N LEU A 534 -0.72 79.65 -77.12
CA LEU A 534 0.06 80.22 -76.03
C LEU A 534 0.39 81.71 -76.29
N ARG A 535 0.46 82.52 -75.22
CA ARG A 535 0.52 84.01 -75.28
C ARG A 535 1.71 84.63 -76.01
N HIS A 536 2.76 83.88 -76.36
CA HIS A 536 3.90 84.43 -77.08
C HIS A 536 3.65 84.53 -78.59
N ARG A 537 2.94 85.59 -79.00
CA ARG A 537 2.74 85.98 -80.41
C ARG A 537 3.76 87.05 -80.80
N LEU A 538 4.56 86.80 -81.83
CA LEU A 538 5.45 87.81 -82.43
C LEU A 538 4.62 88.74 -83.32
N THR A 539 4.22 89.90 -82.79
CA THR A 539 3.42 90.90 -83.51
C THR A 539 4.35 91.91 -84.18
N GLY A 540 4.23 92.10 -85.50
CA GLY A 540 5.06 93.08 -86.21
C GLY A 540 4.78 93.23 -87.71
N HIS A 541 4.41 92.17 -88.39
CA HIS A 541 3.99 92.27 -89.79
C HIS A 541 2.48 92.58 -89.90
N PRO A 542 2.07 93.70 -90.53
CA PRO A 542 0.67 93.98 -90.84
C PRO A 542 0.09 93.12 -91.98
N GLY A 543 0.94 92.55 -92.85
CA GLY A 543 0.53 91.68 -93.95
C GLY A 543 0.71 90.19 -93.66
N ALA A 544 0.04 89.33 -94.43
CA ALA A 544 0.23 87.88 -94.35
C ALA A 544 1.70 87.50 -94.56
N LEU A 545 2.21 86.61 -93.70
CA LEU A 545 3.56 86.07 -93.84
C LEU A 545 3.63 85.22 -95.10
N THR A 546 4.60 85.52 -95.97
CA THR A 546 4.86 84.76 -97.19
C THR A 546 6.01 83.78 -97.01
N SER A 547 6.93 84.05 -96.08
CA SER A 547 8.03 83.14 -95.77
C SER A 547 8.54 83.33 -94.34
N VAL A 548 9.05 82.24 -93.78
CA VAL A 548 9.68 82.17 -92.45
C VAL A 548 10.92 81.31 -92.59
N ALA A 549 12.06 81.80 -92.12
CA ALA A 549 13.30 81.05 -92.08
C ALA A 549 14.06 81.33 -90.79
N PHE A 550 14.57 80.29 -90.13
CA PHE A 550 15.49 80.44 -89.01
C PHE A 550 16.93 80.48 -89.51
N SER A 551 17.77 81.26 -88.84
CA SER A 551 19.21 81.19 -89.04
C SER A 551 19.74 79.83 -88.59
N PRO A 552 20.81 79.29 -89.23
CA PRO A 552 21.37 77.98 -88.86
C PRO A 552 21.83 77.87 -87.40
N ASP A 553 22.19 79.00 -86.77
CA ASP A 553 22.56 79.06 -85.36
C ASP A 553 21.35 79.09 -84.40
N GLY A 554 20.11 79.11 -84.93
CA GLY A 554 18.86 79.09 -84.17
C GLY A 554 18.59 80.35 -83.35
N ARG A 555 19.40 81.41 -83.54
CA ARG A 555 19.31 82.66 -82.75
C ARG A 555 18.46 83.73 -83.41
N THR A 556 18.18 83.59 -84.70
CA THR A 556 17.47 84.59 -85.46
C THR A 556 16.36 83.95 -86.29
N LEU A 557 15.18 84.54 -86.21
CA LEU A 557 14.06 84.20 -87.08
C LEU A 557 13.89 85.34 -88.07
N ALA A 558 14.02 85.06 -89.36
CA ALA A 558 13.66 85.98 -90.43
C ALA A 558 12.24 85.70 -90.89
N THR A 559 11.41 86.73 -90.94
CA THR A 559 10.03 86.66 -91.43
C THR A 559 9.86 87.63 -92.60
N ALA A 560 9.37 87.13 -93.73
CA ALA A 560 9.00 87.93 -94.89
C ALA A 560 7.48 88.00 -94.99
N SER A 561 6.95 89.18 -95.32
CA SER A 561 5.51 89.41 -95.41
C SER A 561 5.13 90.03 -96.75
N ALA A 562 3.87 89.84 -97.12
CA ALA A 562 3.21 90.55 -98.21
C ALA A 562 3.20 92.07 -98.01
N ASP A 563 3.52 92.58 -96.81
CA ASP A 563 3.78 93.99 -96.54
C ASP A 563 5.07 94.54 -97.18
N LYS A 564 5.78 93.70 -97.97
CA LYS A 564 7.03 93.99 -98.69
C LYS A 564 8.22 94.23 -97.78
N THR A 565 8.14 93.85 -96.49
CA THR A 565 9.25 93.93 -95.54
C THR A 565 9.72 92.54 -95.10
N VAL A 566 10.99 92.47 -94.73
CA VAL A 566 11.58 91.34 -94.00
C VAL A 566 11.95 91.83 -92.60
N ARG A 567 11.50 91.14 -91.56
CA ARG A 567 11.88 91.40 -90.17
C ARG A 567 12.76 90.28 -89.63
N MET A 568 13.74 90.65 -88.83
CA MET A 568 14.58 89.72 -88.10
C MET A 568 14.24 89.80 -86.61
N TRP A 569 13.99 88.66 -85.99
CA TRP A 569 13.66 88.52 -84.59
C TRP A 569 14.78 87.78 -83.89
N ALA A 570 15.24 88.30 -82.75
CA ALA A 570 16.06 87.52 -81.84
C ALA A 570 15.19 86.44 -81.20
N VAL A 571 15.54 85.18 -81.41
CA VAL A 571 14.88 84.01 -80.81
C VAL A 571 15.93 83.25 -80.02
N ASN A 572 15.62 82.88 -78.78
CA ASN A 572 16.55 82.12 -77.95
C ASN A 572 16.09 80.66 -77.90
N LEU A 573 16.15 79.99 -79.06
CA LEU A 573 15.80 78.58 -79.13
C LEU A 573 16.91 77.75 -78.48
N PRO A 574 16.58 76.75 -77.66
CA PRO A 574 17.57 75.80 -77.17
C PRO A 574 18.24 75.10 -78.35
N THR A 575 19.52 74.77 -78.23
CA THR A 575 20.21 74.03 -79.29
C THR A 575 19.49 72.70 -79.52
N PRO A 576 19.53 72.15 -80.76
CA PRO A 576 18.83 70.90 -81.08
C PRO A 576 19.08 69.78 -80.07
N THR A 577 20.31 69.65 -79.58
CA THR A 577 20.69 68.66 -78.55
C THR A 577 19.98 68.87 -77.21
N THR A 578 19.83 70.12 -76.75
CA THR A 578 19.15 70.43 -75.49
C THR A 578 17.65 70.14 -75.59
N ALA A 579 17.02 70.45 -76.73
CA ALA A 579 15.61 70.14 -76.96
C ALA A 579 15.37 68.62 -76.96
N VAL A 580 16.21 67.86 -77.66
CA VAL A 580 16.14 66.39 -77.71
C VAL A 580 16.27 65.80 -76.30
N ASN A 581 17.30 66.18 -75.52
CA ASN A 581 17.49 65.66 -74.17
C ASN A 581 16.30 65.90 -73.23
N LYS A 582 15.66 67.08 -73.35
CA LYS A 582 14.50 67.42 -72.53
C LYS A 582 13.28 66.55 -72.87
N ILE A 583 13.06 66.31 -74.16
CA ILE A 583 11.99 65.42 -74.64
C ILE A 583 12.26 63.98 -74.20
N CYS A 584 13.50 63.49 -74.37
CA CYS A 584 13.87 62.13 -73.97
C CYS A 584 13.64 61.88 -72.47
N ARG A 585 13.97 62.84 -71.59
CA ARG A 585 13.66 62.73 -70.14
C ARG A 585 12.17 62.75 -69.82
N ALA A 586 11.38 63.53 -70.55
CA ALA A 586 9.94 63.63 -70.31
C ALA A 586 9.19 62.38 -70.77
N VAL A 587 9.62 61.80 -71.89
CA VAL A 587 8.99 60.62 -72.51
C VAL A 587 9.50 59.32 -71.87
N GLY A 588 10.76 59.27 -71.43
CA GLY A 588 11.33 58.13 -70.70
C GLY A 588 11.50 56.86 -71.55
N ARG A 589 11.42 56.96 -72.89
CA ARG A 589 11.62 55.87 -73.85
C ARG A 589 12.11 56.42 -75.20
N ASP A 590 12.74 55.57 -76.02
CA ASP A 590 13.08 55.91 -77.41
C ASP A 590 11.83 55.85 -78.33
N LEU A 591 11.94 56.44 -79.52
CA LEU A 591 10.91 56.38 -80.56
C LEU A 591 10.76 54.96 -81.11
N THR A 592 9.52 54.50 -81.25
CA THR A 592 9.17 53.23 -81.89
C THR A 592 9.50 53.24 -83.38
N ALA A 593 9.56 52.07 -84.01
CA ALA A 593 9.84 51.95 -85.44
C ALA A 593 8.83 52.71 -86.32
N GLN A 594 7.56 52.72 -85.93
CA GLN A 594 6.50 53.44 -86.64
C GLN A 594 6.59 54.97 -86.42
N GLU A 595 6.92 55.41 -85.21
CA GLU A 595 7.16 56.84 -84.95
C GLU A 595 8.38 57.34 -85.75
N ARG A 596 9.42 56.51 -85.88
CA ARG A 596 10.61 56.85 -86.68
C ARG A 596 10.29 57.01 -88.17
N SER A 597 9.49 56.10 -88.75
CA SER A 597 9.14 56.21 -90.18
C SER A 597 8.28 57.43 -90.49
N ILE A 598 7.50 57.92 -89.52
CA ILE A 598 6.67 59.12 -89.68
C ILE A 598 7.50 60.40 -89.50
N TYR A 599 8.34 60.47 -88.46
CA TYR A 599 8.98 61.72 -88.05
C TYR A 599 10.41 61.90 -88.56
N LEU A 600 11.12 60.83 -88.92
CA LEU A 600 12.51 60.85 -89.36
C LEU A 600 12.73 59.98 -90.61
N PRO A 601 11.97 60.21 -91.71
CA PRO A 601 12.00 59.32 -92.88
C PRO A 601 13.36 59.29 -93.61
N ASP A 602 14.11 60.40 -93.58
CA ASP A 602 15.32 60.59 -94.39
C ASP A 602 16.63 60.48 -93.59
N GLN A 603 16.59 60.07 -92.32
CA GLN A 603 17.79 59.98 -91.47
C GLN A 603 18.24 58.54 -91.22
N PRO A 604 19.55 58.25 -91.25
CA PRO A 604 20.08 56.93 -90.93
C PRO A 604 19.80 56.56 -89.46
N PRO A 605 19.68 55.27 -89.12
CA PRO A 605 19.33 54.83 -87.78
C PRO A 605 20.46 55.13 -86.77
N ARG A 606 20.39 56.31 -86.16
CA ARG A 606 21.09 56.64 -84.91
C ARG A 606 20.06 56.74 -83.79
N THR A 607 20.44 56.42 -82.56
CA THR A 607 19.59 56.64 -81.38
C THR A 607 19.46 58.16 -81.16
N PRO A 608 18.26 58.74 -81.32
CA PRO A 608 18.08 60.17 -81.15
C PRO A 608 18.18 60.56 -79.67
N CYS A 609 17.77 59.68 -78.75
CA CYS A 609 17.97 59.84 -77.31
C CYS A 609 19.27 59.15 -76.87
N PRO A 610 20.27 59.88 -76.35
CA PRO A 610 21.39 59.24 -75.68
C PRO A 610 20.89 58.50 -74.44
N SER A 611 21.42 57.29 -74.21
CA SER A 611 21.16 56.47 -73.02
C SER A 611 21.61 57.15 -71.74
#